data_AF-A0A652NTY3-F1
#
_entry.id   AF-A0A652NTY3-F1
#
_cell.length_a   1.000
_cell.length_b   1.000
_cell.length_c   1.000
_cell.angle_alpha   90.00
_cell.angle_beta   90.00
_cell.angle_gamma   90.00
#
_symmetry.space_group_name_H-M   'P 1'
#
loop_
_entity.id
_entity.type
_entity.pdbx_description
1 polymer ?
#
loop_
_entity_poly.entity_id
_entity_poly.type
_entity_poly.pdbx_seq_one_letter_code
_entity_poly.pdbx_strand_id
1 'polypeptide(L)'
;MCANLPPAPSAEDEAFAVLRRRLVREAVAALPGRCPQLVTALAEEPPPSYRELSERLGMPRGSIGPTRSRCLACLRALLHGERYG
;
A
#
# COMPACT_ATOMS: atom_id res chain seq x y z
N MET A 1 -30.03 25.32 1.68
CA MET A 1 -28.55 25.33 1.73
C MET A 1 -28.05 24.61 0.49
N CYS A 2 -27.53 25.31 -0.50
CA CYS A 2 -26.96 24.67 -1.69
C CYS A 2 -25.63 24.00 -1.29
N ALA A 3 -25.56 22.68 -1.43
CA ALA A 3 -24.34 21.93 -1.21
C ALA A 3 -23.31 22.33 -2.26
N ASN A 4 -22.17 22.85 -1.81
CA ASN A 4 -20.98 23.03 -2.62
C ASN A 4 -20.38 21.64 -2.88
N LEU A 5 -20.89 20.93 -3.89
CA LEU A 5 -20.32 19.65 -4.30
C LEU A 5 -19.01 19.95 -5.05
N PRO A 6 -17.89 19.30 -4.69
CA PRO A 6 -16.64 19.47 -5.44
C PRO A 6 -16.87 19.11 -6.91
N PRO A 7 -16.18 19.78 -7.84
CA PRO A 7 -16.28 19.45 -9.25
C PRO A 7 -15.92 17.98 -9.48
N ALA A 8 -16.59 17.35 -10.44
CA ALA A 8 -16.20 16.02 -10.90
C ALA A 8 -14.74 16.05 -11.40
N PRO A 9 -13.96 14.97 -11.20
CA PRO A 9 -12.59 14.91 -11.69
C PRO A 9 -12.58 15.04 -13.21
N SER A 10 -11.57 15.73 -13.74
CA SER A 10 -11.31 15.76 -15.17
C SER A 10 -10.77 14.42 -15.67
N ALA A 11 -10.76 14.23 -17.00
CA ALA A 11 -10.12 13.06 -17.61
C ALA A 11 -8.61 12.98 -17.25
N GLU A 12 -7.95 14.12 -17.09
CA GLU A 12 -6.55 14.20 -16.69
C GLU A 12 -6.37 13.77 -15.22
N ASP A 13 -7.26 14.18 -14.33
CA ASP A 13 -7.24 13.75 -12.92
C ASP A 13 -7.43 12.23 -12.79
N GLU A 14 -8.36 11.65 -13.57
CA GLU A 14 -8.59 10.22 -13.59
C GLU A 14 -7.39 9.45 -14.14
N ALA A 15 -6.82 9.92 -15.25
CA ALA A 15 -5.61 9.35 -15.85
C ALA A 15 -4.45 9.39 -14.85
N PHE A 16 -4.24 10.52 -14.18
CA PHE A 16 -3.20 10.66 -13.16
C PHE A 16 -3.44 9.71 -11.97
N ALA A 17 -4.68 9.57 -11.52
CA ALA A 17 -5.02 8.62 -10.45
C ALA A 17 -4.75 7.16 -10.86
N VAL A 18 -5.03 6.78 -12.11
CA VAL A 18 -4.70 5.45 -12.65
C VAL A 18 -3.18 5.23 -12.68
N LEU A 19 -2.43 6.20 -13.21
CA LEU A 19 -0.97 6.14 -13.26
C LEU A 19 -0.34 6.03 -11.87
N ARG A 20 -0.79 6.87 -10.92
CA ARG A 20 -0.32 6.83 -9.53
C ARG A 20 -0.57 5.46 -8.89
N ARG A 21 -1.77 4.90 -9.06
CA ARG A 21 -2.10 3.56 -8.54
C ARG A 21 -1.23 2.47 -9.17
N ARG A 22 -0.94 2.58 -10.46
CA ARG A 22 -0.05 1.64 -11.17
C ARG A 22 1.37 1.69 -10.60
N LEU A 23 1.96 2.87 -10.49
CA LEU A 23 3.32 3.06 -9.95
C LEU A 23 3.45 2.52 -8.53
N VAL A 24 2.45 2.77 -7.66
CA VAL A 24 2.45 2.21 -6.30
C VAL A 24 2.38 0.69 -6.33
N ARG A 25 1.54 0.08 -7.18
CA ARG A 25 1.46 -1.39 -7.30
C ARG A 25 2.78 -2.00 -7.79
N GLU A 26 3.44 -1.37 -8.76
CA GLU A 26 4.75 -1.79 -9.26
C GLU A 26 5.81 -1.71 -8.16
N ALA A 27 5.83 -0.62 -7.38
CA ALA A 27 6.74 -0.48 -6.23
C ALA A 27 6.47 -1.52 -5.13
N VAL A 28 5.21 -1.84 -4.84
CA VAL A 28 4.84 -2.89 -3.88
C VAL A 28 5.30 -4.26 -4.36
N ALA A 29 5.16 -4.56 -5.66
CA ALA A 29 5.63 -5.81 -6.25
C ALA A 29 7.16 -5.98 -6.20
N ALA A 30 7.90 -4.87 -6.19
CA ALA A 30 9.36 -4.85 -6.09
C ALA A 30 9.89 -4.97 -4.64
N LEU A 31 9.03 -5.01 -3.63
CA LEU A 31 9.45 -5.14 -2.23
C LEU A 31 10.09 -6.52 -1.94
N PRO A 32 11.11 -6.60 -1.07
CA PRO A 32 11.77 -7.85 -0.75
C PRO A 32 10.94 -8.75 0.18
N GLY A 33 11.12 -10.06 0.03
CA GLY A 33 10.58 -11.08 0.93
C GLY A 33 9.05 -11.08 1.02
N ARG A 34 8.50 -11.12 2.24
CA ARG A 34 7.04 -11.16 2.50
C ARG A 34 6.34 -9.79 2.46
N CYS A 35 7.08 -8.71 2.18
CA CYS A 35 6.55 -7.36 2.23
C CYS A 35 5.45 -7.07 1.18
N PRO A 36 5.53 -7.55 -0.08
CA PRO A 36 4.44 -7.37 -1.04
C PRO A 36 3.11 -7.89 -0.50
N GLN A 37 3.11 -9.13 0.04
CA GLN A 37 1.92 -9.79 0.56
C GLN A 37 1.30 -9.03 1.74
N LEU A 38 2.12 -8.58 2.69
CA LEU A 38 1.65 -7.81 3.84
C LEU A 38 1.08 -6.45 3.42
N VAL A 39 1.76 -5.71 2.55
CA VAL A 39 1.30 -4.38 2.12
C VAL A 39 0.04 -4.48 1.28
N THR A 40 -0.06 -5.47 0.39
CA THR A 40 -1.29 -5.71 -0.38
C THR A 40 -2.46 -6.05 0.54
N ALA A 41 -2.28 -6.93 1.52
CA ALA A 41 -3.35 -7.27 2.45
C ALA A 41 -3.79 -6.09 3.33
N LEU A 42 -2.85 -5.22 3.73
CA LEU A 42 -3.16 -4.00 4.49
C LEU A 42 -3.90 -2.93 3.67
N ALA A 43 -3.88 -3.03 2.34
CA ALA A 43 -4.55 -2.09 1.43
C ALA A 43 -5.95 -2.58 0.99
N GLU A 44 -6.41 -3.72 1.50
CA GLU A 44 -7.77 -4.22 1.29
C GLU A 44 -8.80 -3.33 1.98
N GLU A 45 -10.01 -3.27 1.41
CA GLU A 45 -11.16 -2.55 1.98
C GLU A 45 -12.33 -3.56 2.13
N PRO A 46 -12.77 -3.88 3.37
CA PRO A 46 -12.20 -3.43 4.64
C PRO A 46 -10.83 -4.07 4.93
N PRO A 47 -9.98 -3.40 5.74
CA PRO A 47 -8.69 -3.95 6.10
C PRO A 47 -8.86 -5.20 7.00
N PRO A 48 -8.11 -6.29 6.76
CA PRO A 48 -8.17 -7.49 7.58
C PRO A 48 -7.68 -7.22 9.01
N SER A 49 -8.24 -7.95 9.97
CA SER A 49 -7.75 -7.94 11.34
C SER A 49 -6.32 -8.51 11.43
N TYR A 50 -5.60 -8.15 12.49
CA TYR A 50 -4.26 -8.73 12.73
C TYR A 50 -4.29 -10.25 12.93
N ARG A 51 -5.43 -10.81 13.35
CA ARG A 51 -5.62 -12.26 13.43
C ARG A 51 -5.64 -12.88 12.04
N GLU A 52 -6.48 -12.35 11.14
CA GLU A 52 -6.58 -12.82 9.76
C GLU A 52 -5.27 -12.63 8.99
N LEU A 53 -4.56 -11.53 9.19
CA LEU A 53 -3.23 -11.32 8.64
C LEU A 53 -2.22 -12.36 9.14
N SER A 54 -2.24 -12.66 10.43
CA SER A 54 -1.36 -13.66 11.05
C SER A 54 -1.60 -15.06 10.47
N GLU A 55 -2.87 -15.44 10.32
CA GLU A 55 -3.30 -16.72 9.74
C GLU A 55 -2.93 -16.80 8.25
N ARG A 56 -3.28 -15.78 7.46
CA ARG A 56 -3.02 -15.76 6.00
C ARG A 56 -1.54 -15.74 5.65
N LEU A 57 -0.72 -15.02 6.42
CA LEU A 57 0.70 -14.79 6.12
C LEU A 57 1.64 -15.68 6.93
N GLY A 58 1.11 -16.55 7.81
CA GLY A 58 1.90 -17.44 8.66
C GLY A 58 2.86 -16.70 9.60
N MET A 59 2.51 -15.47 10.00
CA MET A 59 3.39 -14.61 10.81
C MET A 59 2.82 -14.37 12.21
N PRO A 60 3.65 -14.33 13.28
CA PRO A 60 3.14 -14.04 14.62
C PRO A 60 2.44 -12.68 14.68
N ARG A 61 1.28 -12.59 15.36
CA ARG A 61 0.54 -11.33 15.54
C ARG A 61 1.42 -10.19 16.07
N GLY A 62 2.31 -10.47 17.03
CA GLY A 62 3.26 -9.49 17.58
C GLY A 62 4.34 -9.02 16.59
N SER A 63 4.58 -9.77 15.52
CA SER A 63 5.57 -9.41 14.48
C SER A 63 4.98 -8.53 13.36
N ILE A 64 3.65 -8.38 13.28
CA ILE A 64 2.96 -7.62 12.23
C ILE A 64 3.38 -6.14 12.29
N GLY A 65 3.40 -5.54 13.47
CA GLY A 65 3.79 -4.13 13.65
C GLY A 65 5.22 -3.83 13.15
N PRO A 66 6.26 -4.52 13.70
CA PRO A 66 7.64 -4.33 13.25
C PRO A 66 7.84 -4.66 11.76
N THR A 67 7.19 -5.70 11.24
CA THR A 67 7.26 -6.06 9.82
C THR A 67 6.64 -4.97 8.95
N ARG A 68 5.46 -4.45 9.32
CA ARG A 68 4.78 -3.35 8.62
C ARG A 68 5.65 -2.11 8.54
N SER A 69 6.25 -1.69 9.66
CA SER A 69 7.15 -0.52 9.66
C SER A 69 8.34 -0.71 8.71
N ARG A 70 8.97 -1.90 8.73
CA ARG A 70 10.07 -2.22 7.81
C ARG A 70 9.61 -2.18 6.36
N CYS A 71 8.54 -2.88 6.01
CA CYS A 71 8.03 -2.94 4.64
C CYS A 71 7.62 -1.56 4.09
N LEU A 72 7.02 -0.70 4.92
CA LEU A 72 6.67 0.66 4.51
C LEU A 72 7.90 1.56 4.37
N ALA A 73 8.95 1.35 5.16
CA ALA A 73 10.23 2.04 4.97
C ALA A 73 10.86 1.63 3.64
N CYS A 74 10.87 0.33 3.31
CA CYS A 74 11.31 -0.18 2.02
C CYS A 74 10.54 0.48 0.86
N LEU A 75 9.22 0.54 0.98
CA LEU A 75 8.34 1.07 -0.07
C LEU A 75 8.60 2.56 -0.30
N ARG A 76 8.80 3.33 0.76
CA ARG A 76 9.17 4.75 0.65
C ARG A 76 10.50 4.91 -0.10
N ALA A 77 11.54 4.14 0.27
CA ALA A 77 12.83 4.19 -0.43
C ALA A 77 12.68 3.94 -1.93
N LEU A 78 11.94 2.89 -2.32
CA LEU A 78 11.65 2.58 -3.73
C LEU A 78 10.92 3.71 -4.46
N LEU A 79 9.91 4.31 -3.83
CA LEU A 79 9.13 5.41 -4.42
C LEU A 79 9.94 6.72 -4.53
N HIS A 80 10.89 6.94 -3.64
CA HIS A 80 11.79 8.09 -3.68
C HIS A 80 12.99 7.88 -4.62
N GLY A 81 13.11 6.71 -5.28
CA GLY A 81 14.25 6.38 -6.11
C GLY A 81 15.54 6.17 -5.32
N GLU A 82 15.45 6.00 -4.00
CA GLU A 82 16.57 5.62 -3.16
C GLU A 82 16.85 4.15 -3.43
N ARG A 83 17.90 3.87 -4.22
CA ARG A 83 18.30 2.49 -4.49
C ARG A 83 18.59 1.80 -3.15
N TYR A 84 17.97 0.65 -2.94
CA TYR A 84 18.36 -0.29 -1.90
C TYR A 84 19.86 -0.57 -2.02
N GLY A 85 20.64 -0.05 -1.06
CA GLY A 85 22.05 -0.40 -0.87
C GLY A 85 22.17 -1.68 -0.06
#